data_AF-A0A0F9RL73-F1
#
_entry.id   AF-A0A0F9RL73-F1
#
_cell.length_a   1.000
_cell.length_b   1.000
_cell.length_c   1.000
_cell.angle_alpha   90.00
_cell.angle_beta   90.00
_cell.angle_gamma   90.00
#
_symmetry.space_group_name_H-M   'P 1'
#
loop_
_entity.id
_entity.type
_entity.pdbx_description
1 polymer ?
#
loop_
_entity_poly.entity_id
_entity_poly.type
_entity_poly.pdbx_seq_one_letter_code
_entity_poly.pdbx_strand_id
1 'polypeptide(L)'
;MSKKNRRNLLESLAARVDPKQHRDHLMQELTALKERASRTMIVVQHIENDPHAQEVEKAQVEQGYQQLESLDWRMEDIEARLAGMDDAHVESIAGPNRAARRLTRDGRNRKARLKYEAGKDFSEDDEDSGDPGSDPPATG
;
A
#
# COMPACT_ATOMS: atom_id res chain seq x y z
N MET A 1 28.80 -3.64 10.44
CA MET A 1 27.47 -3.37 11.02
C MET A 1 26.56 -4.57 10.73
N SER A 2 25.88 -5.16 11.72
CA SER A 2 25.04 -6.36 11.51
C SER A 2 23.70 -6.01 10.84
N LYS A 3 23.04 -6.98 10.18
CA LYS A 3 21.70 -6.80 9.60
C LYS A 3 20.66 -6.36 10.65
N LYS A 4 20.77 -6.83 11.89
CA LYS A 4 19.94 -6.39 13.03
C LYS A 4 20.17 -4.92 13.38
N ASN A 5 21.43 -4.48 13.42
CA ASN A 5 21.75 -3.07 13.72
C ASN A 5 21.25 -2.13 12.61
N ARG A 6 21.37 -2.53 11.35
CA ARG A 6 20.84 -1.75 10.21
C ARG A 6 19.31 -1.66 10.26
N ARG A 7 18.62 -2.75 10.61
CA ARG A 7 17.16 -2.78 10.75
C ARG A 7 16.67 -1.88 11.87
N ASN A 8 17.27 -1.98 13.06
CA ASN A 8 16.91 -1.13 14.19
C ASN A 8 17.19 0.35 13.92
N LEU A 9 18.27 0.66 13.20
CA LEU A 9 18.57 2.02 12.78
C LEU A 9 17.49 2.56 11.84
N LEU A 10 17.13 1.80 10.80
CA LEU A 10 16.07 2.18 9.85
C LEU A 10 14.70 2.28 10.51
N GLU A 11 14.33 1.34 11.39
CA GLU A 11 13.08 1.40 12.17
C GLU A 11 13.08 2.61 13.12
N SER A 12 14.20 2.92 13.76
CA SER A 12 14.33 4.11 14.63
C SER A 12 14.32 5.43 13.86
N LEU A 13 14.80 5.45 12.61
CA LEU A 13 14.76 6.63 11.74
C LEU A 13 13.36 6.85 11.19
N ALA A 14 12.68 5.77 10.76
CA ALA A 14 11.29 5.82 10.32
C ALA A 14 10.34 6.19 11.47
N ALA A 15 10.63 5.80 12.72
CA ALA A 15 9.82 6.15 13.88
C ALA A 15 9.95 7.62 14.33
N ARG A 16 10.95 8.36 13.84
CA ARG A 16 11.20 9.77 14.26
C ARG A 16 10.27 10.77 13.59
N VAL A 17 9.62 10.41 12.49
CA VAL A 17 8.72 11.31 11.76
C VAL A 17 7.37 10.63 11.66
N ASP A 18 6.37 11.18 12.34
CA ASP A 18 4.98 10.71 12.20
C ASP A 18 4.56 10.88 10.72
N PRO A 19 4.21 9.78 10.02
CA PRO A 19 3.82 9.84 8.62
C PRO A 19 2.67 10.82 8.35
N LYS A 20 1.76 10.99 9.32
CA LYS A 20 0.67 11.95 9.20
C LYS A 20 1.18 13.39 9.27
N GLN A 21 2.04 13.69 10.23
CA GLN A 21 2.67 15.02 10.34
C GLN A 21 3.55 15.34 9.13
N HIS A 22 4.26 14.34 8.59
CA HIS A 22 5.06 14.51 7.38
C HIS A 22 4.20 14.83 6.16
N ARG A 23 3.08 14.12 5.99
CA ARG A 23 2.11 14.36 4.93
C ARG A 23 1.51 15.77 5.05
N ASP A 24 1.10 16.16 6.25
CA ASP A 24 0.53 17.49 6.51
C ASP A 24 1.56 18.59 6.21
N HIS A 25 2.83 18.37 6.56
CA HIS A 25 3.92 19.29 6.22
C HIS A 25 4.13 19.43 4.71
N LEU A 26 4.20 18.32 3.97
CA LEU A 26 4.34 18.32 2.52
C LEU A 26 3.13 19.00 1.84
N MET A 27 1.92 18.81 2.35
CA MET A 27 0.73 19.50 1.84
C MET A 27 0.79 21.02 2.08
N GLN A 28 1.27 21.46 3.26
CA GLN A 28 1.47 22.87 3.55
C GLN A 28 2.53 23.48 2.63
N GLU A 29 3.65 22.78 2.42
CA GLU A 29 4.70 23.20 1.50
C GLU A 29 4.18 23.32 0.06
N LEU A 30 3.44 22.32 -0.42
CA LEU A 30 2.81 22.36 -1.75
C LEU A 30 1.86 23.54 -1.90
N THR A 31 1.05 23.84 -0.88
CA THR A 31 0.13 24.99 -0.88
C THR A 31 0.92 26.30 -0.98
N ALA A 32 2.00 26.45 -0.21
CA ALA A 32 2.85 27.63 -0.25
C ALA A 32 3.56 27.80 -1.62
N LEU A 33 3.99 26.70 -2.25
CA LEU A 33 4.57 26.75 -3.60
C LEU A 33 3.53 27.18 -4.65
N LYS A 34 2.30 26.65 -4.58
CA LYS A 34 1.20 27.03 -5.49
C LYS A 34 0.85 28.51 -5.34
N GLU A 35 0.77 29.03 -4.12
CA GLU A 35 0.56 30.45 -3.88
C GLU A 35 1.69 31.31 -4.44
N ARG A 36 2.95 30.86 -4.26
CA ARG A 36 4.11 31.57 -4.79
C ARG A 36 4.12 31.58 -6.32
N ALA A 37 3.85 30.44 -6.96
CA ALA A 37 3.76 30.34 -8.41
C ALA A 37 2.66 31.25 -8.98
N SER A 38 1.49 31.28 -8.33
CA SER A 38 0.39 32.18 -8.71
C SER A 38 0.81 33.65 -8.64
N ARG A 39 1.49 34.08 -7.57
CA ARG A 39 2.01 35.46 -7.45
C ARG A 39 3.04 35.78 -8.53
N THR A 40 3.98 34.88 -8.80
CA THR A 40 4.99 35.07 -9.86
C THR A 40 4.32 35.17 -11.23
N MET A 41 3.34 34.32 -11.52
CA MET A 41 2.58 34.36 -12.77
C MET A 41 1.86 35.69 -12.98
N ILE A 42 1.21 36.22 -11.93
CA ILE A 42 0.55 37.53 -11.98
C ILE A 42 1.54 38.64 -12.34
N VAL A 43 2.74 38.62 -11.75
CA VAL A 43 3.79 39.61 -12.03
C VAL A 43 4.27 39.49 -13.49
N VAL A 44 4.55 38.28 -13.95
CA VAL A 44 4.97 38.02 -15.33
C VAL A 44 3.93 38.53 -16.33
N GLN A 45 2.67 38.14 -16.13
CA GLN A 45 1.56 38.58 -16.99
C GLN A 45 1.33 40.08 -16.95
N HIS A 46 1.52 40.73 -15.79
CA HIS A 46 1.36 42.16 -15.69
C HIS A 46 2.39 42.91 -16.55
N ILE A 47 3.65 42.46 -16.52
CA ILE A 47 4.73 43.06 -17.31
C ILE A 47 4.54 42.78 -18.80
N GLU A 48 4.15 41.56 -19.18
CA GLU A 48 3.92 41.20 -20.59
C GLU A 48 2.77 41.97 -21.23
N ASN A 49 1.71 42.25 -20.47
CA ASN A 49 0.53 42.95 -20.97
C ASN A 49 0.69 44.47 -20.95
N ASP A 50 1.78 45.02 -20.41
CA ASP A 50 2.04 46.46 -20.41
C ASP A 50 2.70 46.91 -21.73
N PRO A 51 1.99 47.68 -22.59
CA PRO A 51 2.55 48.16 -23.85
C PRO A 51 3.66 49.21 -23.67
N HIS A 52 3.84 49.73 -22.46
CA HIS A 52 4.89 50.69 -22.09
C HIS A 52 6.04 50.04 -21.31
N ALA A 53 6.05 48.72 -21.15
CA ALA A 53 7.09 48.01 -20.41
C ALA A 53 8.50 48.28 -20.97
N GLN A 54 9.41 48.64 -20.08
CA GLN A 54 10.81 48.91 -20.44
C GLN A 54 11.55 47.60 -20.78
N GLU A 55 12.64 47.66 -21.56
CA GLU A 55 13.45 46.47 -21.89
C GLU A 55 13.96 45.74 -20.65
N VAL A 56 14.25 46.48 -19.56
CA VAL A 56 14.64 45.92 -18.26
C VAL A 56 13.53 45.07 -17.66
N GLU A 57 12.27 45.46 -17.83
CA GLU A 57 11.10 44.73 -17.32
C GLU A 57 10.85 43.48 -18.18
N LYS A 58 11.11 43.54 -19.50
CA LYS A 58 11.09 42.35 -20.37
C LYS A 58 12.13 41.30 -19.98
N ALA A 59 13.29 41.70 -19.46
CA ALA A 59 14.26 40.76 -18.89
C ALA A 59 13.76 40.10 -17.58
N GLN A 60 12.89 40.78 -16.83
CA GLN A 60 12.26 40.22 -15.62
C GLN A 60 11.18 39.19 -15.95
N VAL A 61 10.55 39.28 -17.13
CA VAL A 61 9.61 38.26 -17.64
C VAL A 61 10.32 36.91 -17.81
N GLU A 62 11.47 36.90 -18.48
CA GLU A 62 12.29 35.69 -18.68
C GLU A 62 12.73 35.09 -17.33
N GLN A 63 13.19 35.93 -16.39
CA GLN A 63 13.52 35.48 -15.03
C GLN A 63 12.30 34.93 -14.30
N GLY A 64 11.12 35.53 -14.50
CA GLY A 64 9.86 35.06 -13.95
C GLY A 64 9.46 33.68 -14.48
N TYR A 65 9.65 33.41 -15.77
CA TYR A 65 9.43 32.09 -16.35
C TYR A 65 10.38 31.03 -15.79
N GLN A 66 11.67 31.36 -15.65
CA GLN A 66 12.64 30.46 -15.01
C GLN A 66 12.27 30.16 -13.54
N GLN A 67 11.75 31.15 -12.83
CA GLN A 67 11.23 30.94 -11.48
C GLN A 67 9.99 30.06 -11.47
N LEU A 68 9.06 30.23 -12.41
CA LEU A 68 7.87 29.39 -12.54
C LEU A 68 8.24 27.94 -12.83
N GLU A 69 9.17 27.70 -13.76
CA GLU A 69 9.68 26.36 -14.05
C GLU A 69 10.33 25.73 -12.80
N SER A 70 11.16 26.49 -12.08
CA SER A 70 11.77 26.02 -10.83
C SER A 70 10.75 25.67 -9.75
N LEU A 71 9.64 26.42 -9.67
CA LEU A 71 8.55 26.14 -8.75
C LEU A 71 7.75 24.91 -9.18
N ASP A 72 7.53 24.73 -10.48
CA ASP A 72 6.82 23.58 -11.05
C ASP A 72 7.54 22.27 -10.72
N TRP A 73 8.84 22.20 -10.99
CA TRP A 73 9.67 21.05 -10.62
C TRP A 73 9.59 20.69 -9.13
N ARG A 74 9.53 21.69 -8.25
CA ARG A 74 9.40 21.45 -6.80
C ARG A 74 8.00 20.95 -6.43
N MET A 75 6.95 21.45 -7.09
CA MET A 75 5.60 20.97 -6.88
C MET A 75 5.48 19.51 -7.33
N GLU A 76 6.01 19.16 -8.51
CA GLU A 76 6.03 17.79 -9.01
C GLU A 76 6.76 16.82 -8.07
N ASP A 77 7.92 17.22 -7.53
CA ASP A 77 8.66 16.41 -6.55
C ASP A 77 7.84 16.18 -5.26
N ILE A 78 7.18 17.21 -4.75
CA ILE A 78 6.34 17.07 -3.55
C ILE A 78 5.09 16.21 -3.83
N GLU A 79 4.46 16.38 -4.99
CA GLU A 79 3.30 15.57 -5.40
C GLU A 79 3.70 14.10 -5.58
N ALA A 80 4.88 13.83 -6.16
CA ALA A 80 5.41 12.47 -6.26
C ALA A 80 5.70 11.84 -4.90
N ARG A 81 6.24 12.62 -3.94
CA ARG A 81 6.46 12.15 -2.56
C ARG A 81 5.14 11.84 -1.84
N LEU A 82 4.14 12.70 -1.99
CA LEU A 82 2.79 12.49 -1.43
C LEU A 82 2.15 11.22 -2.02
N ALA A 83 2.22 11.04 -3.33
CA ALA A 83 1.72 9.84 -4.00
C ALA A 83 2.42 8.57 -3.50
N GLY A 84 3.76 8.60 -3.37
CA GLY A 84 4.52 7.48 -2.82
C GLY A 84 4.17 7.14 -1.37
N MET A 85 3.77 8.13 -0.55
CA MET A 85 3.27 7.90 0.81
C MET A 85 1.89 7.24 0.80
N ASP A 86 0.98 7.68 -0.07
CA ASP A 86 -0.35 7.11 -0.22
C ASP A 86 -0.27 5.66 -0.73
N ASP A 87 0.60 5.38 -1.71
CA ASP A 87 0.87 4.03 -2.22
C ASP A 87 1.43 3.10 -1.13
N ALA A 88 2.42 3.56 -0.37
CA ALA A 88 2.97 2.81 0.76
C ALA A 88 1.90 2.53 1.84
N HIS A 89 0.99 3.47 2.07
CA HIS A 89 -0.13 3.28 3.00
C HIS A 89 -1.13 2.24 2.49
N VAL A 90 -1.49 2.29 1.20
CA VAL A 90 -2.37 1.32 0.56
C VAL A 90 -1.77 -0.08 0.58
N GLU A 91 -0.47 -0.23 0.27
CA GLU A 91 0.23 -1.52 0.37
C GLU A 91 0.30 -2.04 1.81
N SER A 92 0.54 -1.16 2.77
CA SER A 92 0.56 -1.47 4.21
C SER A 92 -0.81 -1.90 4.75
N ILE A 93 -1.93 -1.42 4.19
CA ILE A 93 -3.29 -1.87 4.55
C ILE A 93 -3.68 -3.15 3.80
N ALA A 94 -3.28 -3.25 2.53
CA ALA A 94 -3.61 -4.40 1.69
C ALA A 94 -2.82 -5.66 2.10
N GLY A 95 -1.56 -5.53 2.53
CA GLY A 95 -0.69 -6.63 2.94
C GLY A 95 -1.22 -7.46 4.12
N PRO A 96 -1.55 -6.86 5.28
CA PRO A 96 -2.13 -7.53 6.42
C PRO A 96 -3.48 -8.17 6.09
N ASN A 97 -4.33 -7.50 5.30
CA ASN A 97 -5.61 -8.05 4.88
C ASN A 97 -5.45 -9.25 3.92
N ARG A 98 -4.46 -9.22 3.01
CA ARG A 98 -4.11 -10.39 2.17
C ARG A 98 -3.55 -11.54 3.02
N ALA A 99 -2.68 -11.24 3.99
CA ALA A 99 -2.10 -12.23 4.89
C ALA A 99 -3.18 -12.87 5.79
N ALA A 100 -4.09 -12.08 6.37
CA ALA A 100 -5.22 -12.55 7.16
C ALA A 100 -6.19 -13.41 6.34
N ARG A 101 -6.49 -13.02 5.09
CA ARG A 101 -7.29 -13.83 4.16
C ARG A 101 -6.62 -15.17 3.81
N ARG A 102 -5.29 -15.20 3.63
CA ARG A 102 -4.53 -16.45 3.44
C ARG A 102 -4.60 -17.35 4.68
N LEU A 103 -4.31 -16.80 5.87
CA LEU A 103 -4.38 -17.53 7.15
C LEU A 103 -5.76 -18.15 7.42
N THR A 104 -6.84 -17.40 7.17
CA THR A 104 -8.20 -17.94 7.33
C THR A 104 -8.59 -18.96 6.27
N ARG A 105 -8.01 -18.89 5.06
CA ARG A 105 -8.18 -19.90 4.01
C ARG A 105 -7.42 -21.18 4.35
N ASP A 106 -6.18 -21.07 4.80
CA ASP A 106 -5.35 -22.22 5.20
C ASP A 106 -5.91 -22.90 6.46
N GLY A 107 -6.40 -22.13 7.42
CA GLY A 107 -7.11 -22.65 8.59
C GLY A 107 -8.42 -23.38 8.25
N ARG A 108 -9.18 -22.90 7.25
CA ARG A 108 -10.39 -23.57 6.74
C ARG A 108 -10.06 -24.87 6.01
N ASN A 109 -9.03 -24.86 5.16
CA ASN A 109 -8.57 -26.07 4.46
C ASN A 109 -8.06 -27.13 5.43
N ARG A 110 -7.33 -26.74 6.48
CA ARG A 110 -6.87 -27.66 7.53
C ARG A 110 -8.02 -28.28 8.31
N LYS A 111 -9.05 -27.49 8.66
CA LYS A 111 -10.28 -28.02 9.30
C LYS A 111 -11.05 -28.99 8.39
N ALA A 112 -11.14 -28.69 7.10
CA ALA A 112 -11.79 -29.57 6.13
C ALA A 112 -11.04 -30.90 5.99
N ARG A 113 -9.70 -30.87 5.95
CA ARG A 113 -8.87 -32.08 5.89
C ARG A 113 -8.99 -32.95 7.13
N LEU A 114 -8.97 -32.34 8.32
CA LEU A 114 -9.14 -33.06 9.59
C LEU A 114 -10.51 -33.73 9.71
N LYS A 115 -11.59 -33.12 9.20
CA LYS A 115 -12.91 -33.77 9.16
C LYS A 115 -12.96 -34.97 8.23
N TYR A 116 -12.25 -34.91 7.11
CA TYR A 116 -12.17 -36.02 6.15
C TYR A 116 -11.28 -37.16 6.67
N GLU A 117 -10.16 -36.83 7.33
CA GLU A 117 -9.27 -37.81 7.97
C GLU A 117 -9.95 -38.47 9.20
N ALA A 118 -10.68 -37.71 10.03
CA ALA A 118 -11.44 -38.26 11.17
C ALA A 118 -12.69 -39.07 10.75
N GLY A 119 -13.16 -38.90 9.51
CA GLY A 119 -14.26 -39.69 8.94
C GLY A 119 -13.81 -41.00 8.26
N LYS A 120 -12.50 -41.28 8.25
CA LYS A 120 -11.93 -42.50 7.65
C LYS A 120 -11.65 -43.63 8.64
N ASP A 121 -11.81 -43.41 9.94
CA ASP A 121 -11.44 -44.37 10.98
C ASP A 121 -12.64 -45.11 11.62
N PHE A 122 -13.76 -45.28 10.90
CA PHE A 122 -14.85 -46.17 11.36
C PHE A 122 -15.54 -46.90 10.20
N SER A 123 -14.97 -48.04 9.82
CA SER A 123 -15.54 -49.27 9.23
C SER A 123 -14.32 -50.04 8.69
N GLU A 124 -13.92 -51.21 9.19
CA GLU A 124 -14.69 -52.42 9.47
C GLU A 124 -14.09 -53.16 10.67
N ASP A 125 -14.93 -53.53 11.64
CA ASP A 125 -14.73 -54.67 12.54
C ASP A 125 -16.10 -54.94 13.20
N ASP A 126 -17.05 -55.45 12.41
CA ASP A 126 -18.27 -56.09 12.93
C ASP A 126 -18.18 -57.59 12.61
N GLU A 127 -17.33 -58.29 13.36
CA GLU A 127 -17.53 -59.71 13.62
C GLU A 127 -18.63 -59.86 14.67
N ASP A 128 -19.89 -59.97 14.26
CA ASP A 128 -20.91 -60.76 14.98
C ASP A 128 -22.13 -61.02 14.09
N SER A 129 -22.17 -62.20 13.47
CA SER A 129 -23.44 -62.87 13.22
C SER A 129 -23.24 -64.37 13.33
N GLY A 130 -23.48 -64.88 14.54
CA GLY A 130 -23.56 -66.30 14.81
C GLY A 130 -24.67 -66.97 13.97
N ASP A 131 -24.28 -68.01 13.25
CA ASP A 131 -25.18 -69.09 12.83
C ASP A 131 -24.40 -70.42 12.85
N PRO A 132 -24.53 -71.26 13.89
CA PRO A 132 -23.95 -72.59 13.89
C PRO A 132 -25.01 -73.66 13.57
N GLY A 133 -24.79 -74.39 12.48
CA GLY A 133 -25.29 -75.76 12.28
C GLY A 133 -26.67 -75.85 11.62
N SER A 134 -26.80 -76.14 10.32
CA SER A 134 -26.55 -77.44 9.67
C SER A 134 -27.26 -78.63 10.34
N ASP A 135 -28.38 -79.05 9.75
CA ASP A 135 -28.67 -80.47 9.52
C ASP A 135 -29.56 -80.66 8.25
N PRO A 136 -29.17 -81.52 7.28
CA PRO A 136 -29.98 -81.93 6.13
C PRO A 136 -30.70 -83.28 6.42
N PRO A 137 -31.62 -83.79 5.56
CA PRO A 137 -31.14 -84.60 4.43
C PRO A 137 -32.02 -84.63 3.16
N ALA A 138 -31.31 -84.80 2.05
CA ALA A 138 -31.55 -85.67 0.89
C ALA A 138 -32.96 -86.00 0.34
N THR A 139 -33.00 -85.89 -1.00
CA THR A 139 -33.64 -86.79 -2.00
C THR A 139 -35.15 -86.77 -2.19
N GLY A 140 -35.55 -86.62 -3.46
CA GLY A 140 -36.80 -87.16 -4.02
C GLY A 140 -37.86 -86.13 -4.31
#